data_AF-A0AAF0T3W4-F1
#
_entry.id   AF-A0AAF0T3W4-F1
#
_cell.length_a   1.000
_cell.length_b   1.000
_cell.length_c   1.000
_cell.angle_alpha   90.00
_cell.angle_beta   90.00
_cell.angle_gamma   90.00
#
_symmetry.space_group_name_H-M   'P 1'
#
loop_
_entity.id
_entity.type
_entity.pdbx_description
1 polymer ?
#
loop_
_entity_poly.entity_id
_entity_poly.type
_entity_poly.pdbx_seq_one_letter_code
_entity_poly.pdbx_strand_id
1 'polypeptide(L)'
;MPIFSDIQETELSGTKEVFLSAIRYATSTGDSFPQFEDDLRASAQEQVEFMLEDDEKIPLVIADDEIKVETRIVVSKIFSSFENELFSLILEPDIANMEMEKNIMRSLSDLEWMHNTLLKMDLMKDFVTHWSNISSNLLKVIEDKRLDSVMWDLKIKLIEVTSKVLEAVGYGTVVLPAESRVELLKTWLPYIRKMKSLSDEMSTTEAAFPYKMSDDLCQCVEGAIVSLVSALPSNDQADILADWISAEQVKYPDLSEAFEIWCYRTKSAQRRLDEALTESAMPMPLPLSPST
;
A
#
# COMPACT_ATOMS: atom_id res chain seq x y z
N MET A 1 23.49 -0.61 43.74
CA MET A 1 22.75 -1.24 42.63
C MET A 1 23.40 -0.93 41.27
N PRO A 2 24.61 -1.41 40.93
CA PRO A 2 25.17 -1.24 39.58
C PRO A 2 25.08 -2.52 38.71
N ILE A 3 25.12 -3.70 39.34
CA ILE A 3 25.23 -4.99 38.65
C ILE A 3 23.91 -5.37 37.94
N PHE A 4 22.77 -4.99 38.50
CA PHE A 4 21.46 -5.26 37.88
C PHE A 4 21.20 -4.42 36.63
N SER A 5 21.71 -3.18 36.58
CA SER A 5 21.67 -2.33 35.39
C SER A 5 22.58 -2.87 34.28
N ASP A 6 23.77 -3.36 34.62
CA ASP A 6 24.71 -3.92 33.63
C ASP A 6 24.19 -5.21 32.98
N ILE A 7 23.49 -6.08 33.73
CA ILE A 7 22.88 -7.32 33.20
C ILE A 7 21.72 -6.99 32.25
N GLN A 8 20.86 -6.02 32.61
CA GLN A 8 19.72 -5.63 31.80
C GLN A 8 20.15 -4.98 30.48
N GLU A 9 21.21 -4.16 30.49
CA GLU A 9 21.82 -3.59 29.28
C GLU A 9 22.47 -4.66 28.39
N THR A 10 23.17 -5.63 29.00
CA THR A 10 23.79 -6.74 28.25
C THR A 10 22.74 -7.61 27.56
N GLU A 11 21.64 -7.93 28.25
CA GLU A 11 20.54 -8.70 27.67
C GLU A 11 19.83 -7.92 26.54
N LEU A 12 19.64 -6.61 26.68
CA LEU A 12 19.06 -5.77 25.62
C LEU A 12 19.96 -5.75 24.36
N SER A 13 21.28 -5.64 24.56
CA SER A 13 22.25 -5.73 23.46
C SER A 13 22.16 -7.08 22.73
N GLY A 14 22.03 -8.17 23.48
CA GLY A 14 21.83 -9.51 22.90
C GLY A 14 20.54 -9.61 22.09
N THR A 15 19.41 -9.12 22.63
CA THR A 15 18.13 -9.09 21.89
C THR A 15 18.24 -8.27 20.61
N LYS A 16 18.93 -7.12 20.65
CA LYS A 16 19.18 -6.26 19.48
C LYS A 16 19.97 -7.01 18.40
N GLU A 17 21.06 -7.68 18.76
CA GLU A 17 21.89 -8.45 17.81
C GLU A 17 21.12 -9.62 17.18
N VAL A 18 20.31 -10.32 17.97
CA VAL A 18 19.45 -11.41 17.48
C VAL A 18 18.42 -10.87 16.51
N PHE A 19 17.72 -9.79 16.87
CA PHE A 19 16.71 -9.16 16.02
C PHE A 19 17.30 -8.68 14.70
N LEU A 20 18.45 -8.00 14.75
CA LEU A 20 19.16 -7.52 13.56
C LEU A 20 19.61 -8.67 12.65
N SER A 21 20.12 -9.74 13.24
CA SER A 21 20.54 -10.93 12.49
C SER A 21 19.35 -11.60 11.82
N ALA A 22 18.22 -11.72 12.52
CA ALA A 22 16.99 -12.30 11.99
C ALA A 22 16.44 -11.47 10.82
N ILE A 23 16.37 -10.13 10.95
CA ILE A 23 15.97 -9.23 9.86
C ILE A 23 16.85 -9.41 8.61
N ARG A 24 18.17 -9.47 8.78
CA ARG A 24 19.10 -9.64 7.65
C ARG A 24 18.94 -10.98 6.95
N TYR A 25 18.67 -12.04 7.70
CA TYR A 25 18.53 -13.39 7.17
C TYR A 25 17.15 -13.63 6.54
N ALA A 26 16.09 -13.03 7.10
CA ALA A 26 14.71 -13.09 6.62
C ALA A 26 14.53 -12.59 5.18
N THR A 27 15.53 -11.90 4.63
CA THR A 27 15.49 -11.28 3.30
C THR A 27 16.77 -11.53 2.51
N SER A 28 17.64 -12.45 2.97
CA SER A 28 18.87 -12.76 2.25
C SER A 28 18.56 -13.71 1.10
N THR A 29 18.95 -13.33 -0.11
CA THR A 29 19.08 -14.25 -1.25
C THR A 29 20.42 -14.97 -1.08
N GLY A 30 20.39 -16.22 -0.64
CA GLY A 30 21.56 -16.91 -0.15
C GLY A 30 22.43 -17.53 -1.25
N ASP A 31 23.61 -16.95 -1.53
CA ASP A 31 24.63 -17.62 -2.37
C ASP A 31 25.32 -18.81 -1.66
N SER A 32 25.16 -18.95 -0.34
CA SER A 32 26.01 -19.81 0.50
C SER A 32 25.42 -21.17 0.89
N PHE A 33 24.10 -21.37 0.90
CA PHE A 33 23.45 -22.65 1.31
C PHE A 33 22.12 -22.94 0.59
N PRO A 34 22.15 -23.25 -0.72
CA PRO A 34 20.94 -23.36 -1.55
C PRO A 34 19.96 -24.48 -1.13
N GLN A 35 20.39 -25.46 -0.32
CA GLN A 35 19.52 -26.58 0.09
C GLN A 35 18.59 -26.26 1.26
N PHE A 36 18.89 -25.23 2.06
CA PHE A 36 18.10 -24.87 3.26
C PHE A 36 17.70 -23.39 3.26
N GLU A 37 17.93 -22.69 2.15
CA GLU A 37 17.74 -21.24 2.06
C GLU A 37 16.30 -20.83 2.38
N ASP A 38 15.32 -21.49 1.76
CA ASP A 38 13.91 -21.17 1.95
C ASP A 38 13.46 -21.45 3.40
N ASP A 39 13.91 -22.56 4.01
CA ASP A 39 13.56 -22.93 5.39
C ASP A 39 14.20 -22.00 6.43
N LEU A 40 15.48 -21.66 6.24
CA LEU A 40 16.20 -20.75 7.14
C LEU A 40 15.64 -19.33 7.04
N ARG A 41 15.25 -18.88 5.85
CA ARG A 41 14.58 -17.60 5.66
C ARG A 41 13.23 -17.59 6.37
N ALA A 42 12.38 -18.60 6.13
CA ALA A 42 11.07 -18.68 6.76
C ALA A 42 11.20 -18.69 8.30
N SER A 43 12.15 -19.46 8.83
CA SER A 43 12.43 -19.47 10.27
C SER A 43 12.90 -18.11 10.80
N ALA A 44 13.70 -17.36 10.02
CA ALA A 44 14.10 -16.01 10.39
C ALA A 44 12.92 -15.02 10.35
N GLN A 45 12.01 -15.15 9.39
CA GLN A 45 10.77 -14.37 9.31
C GLN A 45 9.88 -14.62 10.53
N GLU A 46 9.66 -15.89 10.88
CA GLU A 46 8.92 -16.30 12.08
C GLU A 46 9.58 -15.79 13.37
N GLN A 47 10.92 -15.83 13.46
CA GLN A 47 11.65 -15.32 14.62
C GLN A 47 11.42 -13.81 14.82
N VAL A 48 11.44 -13.02 13.74
CA VAL A 48 11.16 -11.59 13.82
C VAL A 48 9.70 -11.35 14.24
N GLU A 49 8.75 -12.10 13.68
CA GLU A 49 7.33 -11.98 14.04
C GLU A 49 7.09 -12.30 15.51
N PHE A 50 7.68 -13.40 16.00
CA PHE A 50 7.61 -13.82 17.40
C PHE A 50 8.16 -12.73 18.33
N MET A 51 9.34 -12.18 18.01
CA MET A 51 9.93 -11.09 18.80
C MET A 51 9.01 -9.87 18.84
N LEU A 52 8.39 -9.51 17.71
CA LEU A 52 7.47 -8.37 17.62
C LEU A 52 6.15 -8.55 18.38
N GLU A 53 5.77 -9.77 18.77
CA GLU A 53 4.53 -10.06 19.49
C GLU A 53 4.74 -10.28 20.99
N ASP A 54 5.76 -11.06 21.36
CA ASP A 54 5.85 -11.67 22.69
C ASP A 54 7.02 -11.17 23.57
N ASP A 55 7.90 -10.30 23.06
CA ASP A 55 9.10 -9.86 23.79
C ASP A 55 8.94 -8.45 24.42
N GLU A 56 9.00 -8.39 25.76
CA GLU A 56 8.85 -7.16 26.55
C GLU A 56 9.89 -6.07 26.23
N LYS A 57 11.06 -6.45 25.70
CA LYS A 57 12.18 -5.52 25.40
C LYS A 57 12.12 -4.98 23.98
N ILE A 58 11.31 -5.57 23.11
CA ILE A 58 11.26 -5.19 21.70
C ILE A 58 10.85 -3.76 21.40
N PRO A 59 9.94 -3.10 22.16
CA PRO A 59 9.67 -1.68 21.99
C PRO A 59 10.94 -0.80 22.07
N LEU A 60 11.92 -1.18 22.90
CA LEU A 60 13.20 -0.47 23.00
C LEU A 60 14.11 -0.78 21.81
N VAL A 61 14.08 -2.03 21.31
CA VAL A 61 14.88 -2.47 20.16
C VAL A 61 14.40 -1.81 18.86
N ILE A 62 13.09 -1.75 18.61
CA ILE A 62 12.54 -1.12 17.39
C ILE A 62 12.65 0.41 17.40
N ALA A 63 12.80 1.01 18.58
CA ALA A 63 13.03 2.44 18.72
C ALA A 63 14.48 2.84 18.39
N ASP A 64 15.42 1.89 18.43
CA ASP A 64 16.83 2.09 18.16
C ASP A 64 17.09 2.49 16.70
N ASP A 65 17.87 3.55 16.50
CA ASP A 65 18.14 4.11 15.17
C ASP A 65 18.94 3.17 14.27
N GLU A 66 19.85 2.36 14.83
CA GLU A 66 20.61 1.37 14.06
C GLU A 66 19.67 0.31 13.49
N ILE A 67 18.74 -0.18 14.31
CA ILE A 67 17.72 -1.13 13.87
C ILE A 67 16.87 -0.52 12.76
N LYS A 68 16.39 0.72 12.93
CA LYS A 68 15.60 1.40 11.88
C LYS A 68 16.39 1.59 10.58
N VAL A 69 17.66 1.98 10.65
CA VAL A 69 18.51 2.15 9.46
C VAL A 69 18.70 0.82 8.75
N GLU A 70 19.01 -0.24 9.49
CA GLU A 70 19.21 -1.57 8.92
C GLU A 70 17.92 -2.14 8.32
N THR A 71 16.79 -1.97 8.98
CA THR A 71 15.48 -2.33 8.42
C THR A 71 15.21 -1.58 7.12
N ARG A 72 15.50 -0.27 7.04
CA ARG A 72 15.35 0.51 5.80
C ARG A 72 16.25 0.03 4.66
N ILE A 73 17.49 -0.36 4.98
CA ILE A 73 18.42 -0.97 4.01
C ILE A 73 17.81 -2.26 3.46
N VAL A 74 17.31 -3.12 4.36
CA VAL A 74 16.68 -4.38 3.99
C VAL A 74 15.43 -4.16 3.12
N VAL A 75 14.56 -3.21 3.50
CA VAL A 75 13.39 -2.80 2.69
C VAL A 75 13.82 -2.40 1.28
N SER A 76 14.80 -1.50 1.17
CA SER A 76 15.31 -1.03 -0.12
C SER A 76 15.82 -2.19 -0.98
N LYS A 77 16.45 -3.18 -0.35
CA LYS A 77 17.02 -4.36 -1.01
C LYS A 77 15.94 -5.29 -1.57
N ILE A 78 14.88 -5.55 -0.80
CA ILE A 78 13.73 -6.36 -1.26
C ILE A 78 13.05 -5.69 -2.44
N PHE A 79 12.75 -4.39 -2.33
CA PHE A 79 12.15 -3.63 -3.43
C PHE A 79 13.02 -3.66 -4.69
N SER A 80 14.33 -3.48 -4.55
CA SER A 80 15.27 -3.54 -5.67
C SER A 80 15.33 -4.94 -6.30
N SER A 81 15.32 -6.01 -5.49
CA SER A 81 15.30 -7.40 -5.99
C SER A 81 14.03 -7.65 -6.79
N PHE A 82 12.88 -7.33 -6.21
CA PHE A 82 11.58 -7.48 -6.85
C PHE A 82 11.49 -6.71 -8.16
N GLU A 83 11.91 -5.45 -8.18
CA GLU A 83 11.90 -4.61 -9.38
C GLU A 83 12.81 -5.21 -10.48
N ASN A 84 14.02 -5.65 -10.14
CA ASN A 84 14.95 -6.27 -11.08
C ASN A 84 14.42 -7.59 -11.64
N GLU A 85 13.84 -8.44 -10.80
CA GLU A 85 13.24 -9.72 -11.21
C GLU A 85 12.05 -9.49 -12.14
N LEU A 86 11.17 -8.54 -11.81
CA LEU A 86 10.03 -8.20 -12.66
C LEU A 86 10.49 -7.60 -14.00
N PHE A 87 11.46 -6.70 -14.01
CA PHE A 87 12.00 -6.17 -15.27
C PHE A 87 12.72 -7.21 -16.12
N SER A 88 13.30 -8.23 -15.49
CA SER A 88 13.93 -9.33 -16.24
C SER A 88 12.89 -10.13 -17.03
N LEU A 89 11.64 -10.19 -16.58
CA LEU A 89 10.53 -10.86 -17.25
C LEU A 89 10.30 -10.38 -18.69
N ILE A 90 10.43 -9.07 -18.94
CA ILE A 90 10.24 -8.51 -20.28
C ILE A 90 11.47 -8.68 -21.17
N LEU A 91 12.65 -8.88 -20.60
CA LEU A 91 13.89 -9.13 -21.33
C LEU A 91 14.04 -10.59 -21.74
N GLU A 92 13.42 -11.50 -21.00
CA GLU A 92 13.47 -12.94 -21.27
C GLU A 92 12.59 -13.29 -22.47
N PRO A 93 13.08 -14.02 -23.49
CA PRO A 93 12.26 -14.50 -24.60
C PRO A 93 11.15 -15.49 -24.16
N ASP A 94 11.42 -16.33 -23.17
CA ASP A 94 10.48 -17.30 -22.62
C ASP A 94 9.87 -16.84 -21.29
N ILE A 95 8.70 -16.20 -21.37
CA ILE A 95 7.94 -15.72 -20.21
C ILE A 95 7.42 -16.86 -19.34
N ALA A 96 7.30 -18.08 -19.87
CA ALA A 96 6.77 -19.22 -19.14
C ALA A 96 7.84 -19.91 -18.26
N ASN A 97 8.97 -19.25 -17.99
CA ASN A 97 9.99 -19.77 -17.10
C ASN A 97 9.46 -19.83 -15.65
N MET A 98 9.06 -21.02 -15.22
CA MET A 98 8.56 -21.30 -13.87
C MET A 98 9.53 -20.86 -12.77
N GLU A 99 10.85 -20.88 -13.00
CA GLU A 99 11.83 -20.44 -12.01
C GLU A 99 11.78 -18.92 -11.81
N MET A 100 11.60 -18.16 -12.89
CA MET A 100 11.46 -16.70 -12.84
C MET A 100 10.17 -16.30 -12.14
N GLU A 101 9.05 -16.95 -12.50
CA GLU A 101 7.76 -16.74 -11.83
C GLU A 101 7.86 -17.05 -10.33
N LYS A 102 8.51 -18.18 -9.96
CA LYS A 102 8.75 -18.55 -8.56
C LYS A 102 9.54 -17.47 -7.82
N ASN A 103 10.58 -16.91 -8.43
CA ASN A 103 11.39 -15.86 -7.81
C ASN A 103 10.61 -14.58 -7.58
N ILE A 104 9.84 -14.12 -8.58
CA ILE A 104 9.00 -12.92 -8.46
C ILE A 104 7.93 -13.13 -7.36
N MET A 105 7.27 -14.30 -7.34
CA MET A 105 6.28 -14.62 -6.32
C MET A 105 6.89 -14.68 -4.92
N ARG A 106 8.11 -15.21 -4.80
CA ARG A 106 8.89 -15.22 -3.55
C ARG A 106 9.18 -13.80 -3.07
N SER A 107 9.63 -12.92 -3.96
CA SER A 107 9.87 -11.51 -3.65
C SER A 107 8.60 -10.76 -3.23
N LEU A 108 7.44 -11.11 -3.81
CA LEU A 108 6.14 -10.57 -3.38
C LEU A 108 5.72 -11.05 -2.00
N SER A 109 5.98 -12.32 -1.67
CA SER A 109 5.77 -12.84 -0.31
C SER A 109 6.67 -12.13 0.70
N ASP A 110 7.94 -11.86 0.33
CA ASP A 110 8.86 -11.11 1.18
C ASP A 110 8.39 -9.66 1.40
N LEU A 111 7.79 -9.02 0.38
CA LEU A 111 7.15 -7.70 0.52
C LEU A 111 5.90 -7.73 1.41
N GLU A 112 5.09 -8.78 1.31
CA GLU A 112 3.93 -8.98 2.17
C GLU A 112 4.32 -9.19 3.63
N TRP A 113 5.33 -10.03 3.88
CA TRP A 113 5.89 -10.20 5.22
C TRP A 113 6.43 -8.87 5.75
N MET A 114 7.21 -8.16 4.93
CA MET A 114 7.80 -6.87 5.29
C MET A 114 6.74 -5.82 5.64
N HIS A 115 5.61 -5.78 4.92
CA HIS A 115 4.49 -4.92 5.29
C HIS A 115 4.05 -5.14 6.75
N ASN A 116 3.86 -6.40 7.16
CA ASN A 116 3.40 -6.74 8.51
C ASN A 116 4.45 -6.37 9.56
N THR A 117 5.73 -6.60 9.25
CA THR A 117 6.87 -6.22 10.11
C THR A 117 6.94 -4.70 10.30
N LEU A 118 6.89 -3.93 9.21
CA LEU A 118 7.03 -2.47 9.26
C LEU A 118 5.84 -1.78 9.93
N LEU A 119 4.65 -2.38 9.86
CA LEU A 119 3.48 -1.92 10.62
C LEU A 119 3.73 -1.95 12.12
N LYS A 120 4.37 -3.01 12.62
CA LYS A 120 4.74 -3.15 14.04
C LYS A 120 5.93 -2.27 14.45
N MET A 121 6.75 -1.85 13.49
CA MET A 121 7.95 -1.03 13.72
C MET A 121 7.77 0.49 13.48
N ASP A 122 6.56 0.95 13.14
CA ASP A 122 6.28 2.35 12.75
C ASP A 122 7.15 2.84 11.57
N LEU A 123 7.38 1.95 10.60
CA LEU A 123 8.19 2.21 9.40
C LEU A 123 7.38 2.11 8.10
N MET A 124 6.04 2.07 8.20
CA MET A 124 5.15 1.92 7.04
C MET A 124 5.28 3.02 5.99
N LYS A 125 5.70 4.22 6.39
CA LYS A 125 5.96 5.31 5.45
C LYS A 125 7.03 4.94 4.42
N ASP A 126 8.05 4.17 4.82
CA ASP A 126 9.11 3.73 3.90
C ASP A 126 8.58 2.74 2.88
N PHE A 127 7.73 1.80 3.31
CA PHE A 127 7.09 0.84 2.42
C PHE A 127 6.22 1.54 1.37
N VAL A 128 5.32 2.42 1.82
CA VAL A 128 4.42 3.18 0.95
C VAL A 128 5.21 4.04 -0.03
N THR A 129 6.28 4.68 0.41
CA THR A 129 7.13 5.53 -0.45
C THR A 129 7.81 4.70 -1.53
N HIS A 130 8.43 3.57 -1.18
CA HIS A 130 9.08 2.71 -2.17
C HIS A 130 8.06 2.13 -3.16
N TRP A 131 6.94 1.60 -2.67
CA TRP A 131 5.88 1.06 -3.54
C TRP A 131 5.38 2.12 -4.52
N SER A 132 5.09 3.32 -4.04
CA SER A 132 4.61 4.43 -4.89
C SER A 132 5.64 4.79 -5.97
N ASN A 133 6.93 4.84 -5.63
CA ASN A 133 7.99 5.19 -6.56
C ASN A 133 8.12 4.19 -7.73
N ILE A 134 7.98 2.89 -7.46
CA ILE A 134 8.14 1.86 -8.49
C ILE A 134 6.84 1.55 -9.24
N SER A 135 5.68 1.88 -8.66
CA SER A 135 4.34 1.50 -9.16
C SER A 135 4.13 1.75 -10.65
N SER A 136 4.49 2.94 -11.14
CA SER A 136 4.30 3.29 -12.56
C SER A 136 5.13 2.42 -13.51
N ASN A 137 6.30 1.97 -13.06
CA ASN A 137 7.15 1.08 -13.85
C ASN A 137 6.69 -0.37 -13.76
N LEU A 138 6.24 -0.81 -12.57
CA LEU A 138 5.65 -2.14 -12.40
C LEU A 138 4.46 -2.34 -13.35
N LEU A 139 3.57 -1.34 -13.43
CA LEU A 139 2.40 -1.41 -14.31
C LEU A 139 2.78 -1.48 -15.79
N LYS A 140 3.81 -0.74 -16.23
CA LYS A 140 4.32 -0.84 -17.62
C LYS A 140 4.79 -2.25 -17.96
N VAL A 141 5.39 -2.95 -16.99
CA VAL A 141 5.86 -4.33 -17.19
C VAL A 141 4.69 -5.30 -17.20
N ILE A 142 3.81 -5.25 -16.19
CA ILE A 142 2.74 -6.24 -16.04
C ILE A 142 1.64 -6.09 -17.09
N GLU A 143 1.48 -4.90 -17.68
CA GLU A 143 0.58 -4.63 -18.79
C GLU A 143 1.23 -4.82 -20.17
N ASP A 144 2.43 -5.42 -20.23
CA ASP A 144 2.98 -5.87 -21.50
C ASP A 144 2.04 -6.91 -22.13
N LYS A 145 1.77 -6.77 -23.43
CA LYS A 145 0.84 -7.63 -24.18
C LYS A 145 1.21 -9.11 -24.10
N ARG A 146 2.48 -9.42 -23.89
CA ARG A 146 2.95 -10.80 -23.75
C ARG A 146 2.44 -11.45 -22.46
N LEU A 147 2.02 -10.65 -21.48
CA LEU A 147 1.51 -11.09 -20.19
C LEU A 147 -0.02 -11.09 -20.12
N ASP A 148 -0.74 -10.56 -21.12
CA ASP A 148 -2.20 -10.35 -21.07
C ASP A 148 -2.98 -11.58 -20.58
N SER A 149 -2.61 -12.78 -21.04
CA SER A 149 -3.32 -14.03 -20.73
C SER A 149 -2.57 -14.99 -19.79
N VAL A 150 -1.43 -14.59 -19.20
CA VAL A 150 -0.59 -15.44 -18.33
C VAL A 150 -0.31 -14.77 -16.99
N MET A 151 0.30 -15.53 -16.07
CA MET A 151 0.77 -15.06 -14.76
C MET A 151 -0.32 -14.35 -13.93
N TRP A 152 -1.52 -14.94 -13.92
CA TRP A 152 -2.65 -14.38 -13.19
C TRP A 152 -2.39 -14.30 -11.69
N ASP A 153 -1.69 -15.30 -11.13
CA ASP A 153 -1.25 -15.28 -9.73
C ASP A 153 -0.43 -14.03 -9.40
N LEU A 154 0.57 -13.71 -10.24
CA LEU A 154 1.36 -12.49 -10.10
C LEU A 154 0.50 -11.23 -10.12
N LYS A 155 -0.43 -11.13 -11.07
CA LYS A 155 -1.30 -9.95 -11.22
C LYS A 155 -2.21 -9.75 -10.02
N ILE A 156 -2.78 -10.83 -9.48
CA ILE A 156 -3.61 -10.77 -8.27
C ILE A 156 -2.74 -10.44 -7.05
N LYS A 157 -1.57 -11.06 -6.92
CA LYS A 157 -0.65 -10.82 -5.81
C LYS A 157 -0.15 -9.37 -5.76
N LEU A 158 0.07 -8.75 -6.92
CA LEU A 158 0.35 -7.31 -7.02
C LEU A 158 -0.79 -6.45 -6.47
N ILE A 159 -2.04 -6.82 -6.70
CA ILE A 159 -3.20 -6.12 -6.16
C ILE A 159 -3.30 -6.33 -4.65
N GLU A 160 -2.97 -7.50 -4.12
CA GLU A 160 -2.91 -7.74 -2.67
C GLU A 160 -1.91 -6.82 -1.98
N VAL A 161 -0.68 -6.71 -2.51
CA VAL A 161 0.33 -5.80 -1.95
C VAL A 161 -0.08 -4.33 -2.10
N THR A 162 -0.70 -3.99 -3.25
CA THR A 162 -1.26 -2.64 -3.46
C THR A 162 -2.39 -2.31 -2.50
N SER A 163 -3.28 -3.27 -2.19
CA SER A 163 -4.38 -3.10 -1.23
C SER A 163 -3.83 -2.63 0.11
N LYS A 164 -2.78 -3.28 0.60
CA LYS A 164 -2.13 -2.92 1.88
C LYS A 164 -1.59 -1.49 1.88
N VAL A 165 -1.02 -1.05 0.76
CA VAL A 165 -0.57 0.35 0.60
C VAL A 165 -1.75 1.31 0.59
N LEU A 166 -2.82 0.98 -0.12
CA LEU A 166 -4.05 1.76 -0.16
C LEU A 166 -4.69 1.85 1.24
N GLU A 167 -4.74 0.75 1.99
CA GLU A 167 -5.27 0.70 3.36
C GLU A 167 -4.43 1.56 4.31
N ALA A 168 -3.09 1.43 4.25
CA ALA A 168 -2.20 2.22 5.07
C ALA A 168 -2.38 3.73 4.84
N VAL A 169 -2.57 4.16 3.59
CA VAL A 169 -2.79 5.58 3.25
C VAL A 169 -4.23 6.00 3.51
N GLY A 170 -5.20 5.18 3.12
CA GLY A 170 -6.63 5.46 3.18
C GLY A 170 -7.19 5.52 4.58
N TYR A 171 -6.67 4.68 5.50
CA TYR A 171 -7.07 4.67 6.91
C TYR A 171 -6.16 5.55 7.79
N GLY A 172 -5.14 6.19 7.20
CA GLY A 172 -4.33 7.19 7.89
C GLY A 172 -3.16 6.64 8.72
N THR A 173 -2.81 5.36 8.58
CA THR A 173 -1.56 4.79 9.11
C THR A 173 -0.34 5.52 8.54
N VAL A 174 -0.38 5.90 7.27
CA VAL A 174 0.62 6.72 6.60
C VAL A 174 -0.03 7.97 6.03
N VAL A 175 0.39 9.13 6.54
CA VAL A 175 -0.09 10.43 6.04
C VAL A 175 0.78 10.89 4.87
N LEU A 176 0.15 11.02 3.71
CA LEU A 176 0.77 11.55 2.49
C LEU A 176 0.17 12.91 2.07
N PRO A 177 0.93 13.77 1.39
CA PRO A 177 0.39 14.95 0.72
C PRO A 177 -0.76 14.59 -0.24
N ALA A 178 -1.68 15.53 -0.48
CA ALA A 178 -2.82 15.31 -1.37
C ALA A 178 -2.38 14.88 -2.78
N GLU A 179 -1.35 15.52 -3.34
CA GLU A 179 -0.82 15.21 -4.67
C GLU A 179 -0.36 13.75 -4.78
N SER A 180 0.40 13.26 -3.80
CA SER A 180 0.85 11.86 -3.76
C SER A 180 -0.31 10.87 -3.62
N ARG A 181 -1.35 11.23 -2.87
CA ARG A 181 -2.57 10.40 -2.75
C ARG A 181 -3.34 10.32 -4.06
N VAL A 182 -3.44 11.42 -4.80
CA VAL A 182 -4.04 11.47 -6.14
C VAL A 182 -3.24 10.64 -7.13
N GLU A 183 -1.91 10.76 -7.12
CA GLU A 183 -1.02 9.99 -8.00
C GLU A 183 -1.14 8.48 -7.76
N LEU A 184 -1.18 8.06 -6.49
CA LEU A 184 -1.38 6.66 -6.11
C LEU A 184 -2.70 6.11 -6.70
N LEU A 185 -3.80 6.85 -6.55
CA LEU A 185 -5.09 6.46 -7.13
C LEU A 185 -5.06 6.43 -8.65
N LYS A 186 -4.56 7.48 -9.31
CA LYS A 186 -4.52 7.57 -10.77
C LYS A 186 -3.67 6.48 -11.40
N THR A 187 -2.66 6.00 -10.66
CA THR A 187 -1.78 4.91 -11.09
C THR A 187 -2.48 3.55 -10.96
N TRP A 188 -3.03 3.22 -9.79
CA TRP A 188 -3.51 1.86 -9.51
C TRP A 188 -4.99 1.62 -9.84
N LEU A 189 -5.85 2.62 -9.73
CA LEU A 189 -7.30 2.47 -9.92
C LEU A 189 -7.67 1.92 -11.32
N PRO A 190 -7.07 2.39 -12.44
CA PRO A 190 -7.38 1.83 -13.76
C PRO A 190 -6.99 0.35 -13.88
N TYR A 191 -5.82 -0.01 -13.34
CA TYR A 191 -5.33 -1.39 -13.38
C TYR A 191 -6.20 -2.33 -12.55
N ILE A 192 -6.54 -1.95 -11.33
CA ILE A 192 -7.43 -2.71 -10.44
C ILE A 192 -8.78 -2.96 -11.10
N ARG A 193 -9.36 -1.95 -11.75
CA ARG A 193 -10.63 -2.07 -12.49
C ARG A 193 -10.54 -3.07 -13.64
N LYS A 194 -9.51 -2.92 -14.47
CA LYS A 194 -9.24 -3.80 -15.61
C LYS A 194 -9.10 -5.25 -15.13
N MET A 195 -8.30 -5.48 -14.11
CA MET A 195 -8.06 -6.82 -13.57
C MET A 195 -9.31 -7.45 -12.95
N LYS A 196 -10.11 -6.67 -12.22
CA LYS A 196 -11.40 -7.16 -11.70
C LYS A 196 -12.34 -7.58 -12.83
N SER A 197 -12.49 -6.75 -13.86
CA SER A 197 -13.33 -7.05 -15.04
C SER A 197 -12.89 -8.33 -15.72
N LEU A 198 -11.61 -8.42 -16.08
CA LEU A 198 -11.09 -9.57 -16.81
C LEU A 198 -11.19 -10.87 -15.99
N SER A 199 -10.93 -10.80 -14.69
CA SER A 199 -11.04 -11.96 -13.81
C SER A 199 -12.49 -12.45 -13.67
N ASP A 200 -13.46 -11.55 -13.55
CA ASP A 200 -14.89 -11.90 -13.51
C ASP A 200 -15.37 -12.51 -14.84
N GLU A 201 -14.97 -11.92 -15.97
CA GLU A 201 -15.26 -12.44 -17.31
C GLU A 201 -14.68 -13.84 -17.54
N MET A 202 -13.42 -14.05 -17.13
CA MET A 202 -12.76 -15.36 -17.21
C MET A 202 -13.46 -16.39 -16.32
N SER A 203 -13.82 -16.04 -15.08
CA SER A 203 -14.54 -16.95 -14.18
C SER A 203 -15.94 -17.35 -14.70
N THR A 204 -16.58 -16.48 -15.48
CA THR A 204 -17.88 -16.75 -16.11
C THR A 204 -17.72 -17.67 -17.33
N THR A 205 -16.61 -17.53 -18.05
CA THR A 205 -16.32 -18.29 -19.28
C THR A 205 -15.73 -19.67 -18.97
N GLU A 206 -14.83 -19.74 -18.00
CA GLU A 206 -14.11 -20.93 -17.56
C GLU A 206 -14.43 -21.21 -16.10
N ALA A 207 -15.36 -22.14 -15.86
CA ALA A 207 -15.84 -22.48 -14.52
C ALA A 207 -14.75 -23.00 -13.56
N ALA A 208 -13.57 -23.34 -14.07
CA ALA A 208 -12.41 -23.80 -13.29
C ALA A 208 -11.32 -22.74 -13.13
N PHE A 209 -11.53 -21.50 -13.57
CA PHE A 209 -10.53 -20.42 -13.49
C PHE A 209 -10.29 -20.03 -12.02
N PRO A 210 -9.12 -20.35 -11.44
CA PRO A 210 -8.90 -20.22 -10.01
C PRO A 210 -8.49 -18.80 -9.59
N TYR A 211 -8.13 -17.95 -10.55
CA TYR A 211 -7.49 -16.66 -10.31
C TYR A 211 -8.52 -15.53 -10.23
N LYS A 212 -9.28 -15.53 -9.13
CA LYS A 212 -10.24 -14.48 -8.81
C LYS A 212 -9.77 -13.61 -7.66
N MET A 213 -9.98 -12.30 -7.78
CA MET A 213 -9.92 -11.43 -6.60
C MET A 213 -10.94 -11.93 -5.58
N SER A 214 -10.48 -12.29 -4.39
CA SER A 214 -11.37 -12.71 -3.31
C SER A 214 -12.31 -11.57 -2.91
N ASP A 215 -13.47 -11.91 -2.37
CA ASP A 215 -14.43 -10.91 -1.89
C ASP A 215 -13.81 -10.04 -0.79
N ASP A 216 -12.98 -10.63 0.08
CA ASP A 216 -12.22 -9.93 1.11
C ASP A 216 -11.25 -8.90 0.51
N LEU A 217 -10.46 -9.31 -0.49
CA LEU A 217 -9.55 -8.39 -1.19
C LEU A 217 -10.33 -7.26 -1.87
N CYS A 218 -11.49 -7.56 -2.45
CA CYS A 218 -12.33 -6.54 -3.08
C CYS A 218 -12.83 -5.51 -2.07
N GLN A 219 -13.28 -5.96 -0.89
CA GLN A 219 -13.75 -5.08 0.18
C GLN A 219 -12.62 -4.23 0.77
N CYS A 220 -11.44 -4.81 0.98
CA CYS A 220 -10.26 -4.06 1.45
C CYS A 220 -9.89 -2.92 0.49
N VAL A 221 -9.79 -3.22 -0.80
CA VAL A 221 -9.45 -2.23 -1.84
C VAL A 221 -10.53 -1.16 -1.96
N GLU A 222 -11.80 -1.54 -1.98
CA GLU A 222 -12.93 -0.60 -2.08
C GLU A 222 -12.98 0.35 -0.88
N GLY A 223 -12.96 -0.19 0.35
CA GLY A 223 -12.98 0.60 1.57
C GLY A 223 -11.79 1.57 1.67
N ALA A 224 -10.60 1.10 1.32
CA ALA A 224 -9.40 1.93 1.30
C ALA A 224 -9.51 3.08 0.29
N ILE A 225 -9.98 2.81 -0.93
CA ILE A 225 -10.12 3.83 -1.98
C ILE A 225 -11.24 4.82 -1.62
N VAL A 226 -12.38 4.36 -1.11
CA VAL A 226 -13.49 5.22 -0.66
C VAL A 226 -13.01 6.18 0.43
N SER A 227 -12.28 5.67 1.44
CA SER A 227 -11.71 6.49 2.51
C SER A 227 -10.71 7.51 1.96
N LEU A 228 -9.81 7.06 1.08
CA LEU A 228 -8.75 7.89 0.52
C LEU A 228 -9.32 9.00 -0.36
N VAL A 229 -10.28 8.70 -1.25
CA VAL A 229 -11.00 9.70 -2.07
C VAL A 229 -11.73 10.68 -1.16
N SER A 230 -12.47 10.21 -0.17
CA SER A 230 -13.25 11.06 0.75
C SER A 230 -12.38 12.07 1.52
N ALA A 231 -11.10 11.77 1.70
CA ALA A 231 -10.11 12.61 2.37
C ALA A 231 -9.34 13.56 1.43
N LEU A 232 -9.58 13.53 0.12
CA LEU A 232 -8.92 14.45 -0.83
C LEU A 232 -9.53 15.86 -0.81
N PRO A 233 -8.82 16.88 -1.33
CA PRO A 233 -9.43 18.17 -1.66
C PRO A 233 -10.60 18.03 -2.65
N SER A 234 -11.57 18.94 -2.57
CA SER A 234 -12.84 18.81 -3.34
C SER A 234 -12.66 18.72 -4.86
N ASN A 235 -11.69 19.44 -5.42
CA ASN A 235 -11.42 19.40 -6.87
C ASN A 235 -10.83 18.05 -7.29
N ASP A 236 -9.88 17.53 -6.51
CA ASP A 236 -9.28 16.22 -6.77
C ASP A 236 -10.32 15.08 -6.63
N GLN A 237 -11.24 15.20 -5.68
CA GLN A 237 -12.39 14.29 -5.58
C GLN A 237 -13.25 14.33 -6.85
N ALA A 238 -13.57 15.53 -7.32
CA ALA A 238 -14.42 15.71 -8.50
C ALA A 238 -13.84 15.04 -9.74
N ASP A 239 -12.53 15.20 -9.97
CA ASP A 239 -11.83 14.59 -11.11
C ASP A 239 -11.94 13.05 -11.06
N ILE A 240 -11.62 12.43 -9.92
CA ILE A 240 -11.63 10.97 -9.76
C ILE A 240 -13.07 10.41 -9.85
N LEU A 241 -14.03 11.11 -9.28
CA LEU A 241 -15.45 10.72 -9.32
C LEU A 241 -16.03 10.87 -10.73
N ALA A 242 -15.63 11.89 -11.49
CA ALA A 242 -16.03 12.06 -12.88
C ALA A 242 -15.53 10.89 -13.75
N ASP A 243 -14.28 10.48 -13.57
CA ASP A 243 -13.71 9.31 -14.25
C ASP A 243 -14.47 8.02 -13.87
N TRP A 244 -14.83 7.85 -12.59
CA TRP A 244 -15.61 6.70 -12.13
C TRP A 244 -17.02 6.65 -12.73
N ILE A 245 -17.74 7.78 -12.75
CA ILE A 245 -19.09 7.86 -13.34
C ILE A 245 -19.07 7.54 -14.83
N SER A 246 -18.00 7.94 -15.52
CA SER A 246 -17.84 7.77 -16.96
C SER A 246 -17.42 6.36 -17.37
N ALA A 247 -17.03 5.49 -16.43
CA ALA A 247 -16.59 4.13 -16.73
C ALA A 247 -17.76 3.23 -17.14
N GLU A 248 -17.73 2.71 -18.38
CA GLU A 248 -18.85 1.99 -19.00
C GLU A 248 -19.02 0.53 -18.55
N GLN A 249 -17.95 -0.15 -18.11
CA GLN A 249 -17.93 -1.62 -18.04
C GLN A 249 -17.89 -2.20 -16.61
N VAL A 250 -17.26 -1.54 -15.64
CA VAL A 250 -17.19 -2.02 -14.26
C VAL A 250 -17.17 -0.81 -13.30
N LYS A 251 -18.18 -0.72 -12.43
CA LYS A 251 -18.27 0.31 -11.38
C LYS A 251 -17.50 -0.02 -10.10
N TYR A 252 -16.72 -1.09 -10.10
CA TYR A 252 -15.79 -1.40 -9.02
C TYR A 252 -14.59 -0.44 -9.05
N PRO A 253 -13.97 -0.10 -7.91
CA PRO A 253 -14.61 -0.06 -6.59
C PRO A 253 -15.84 0.85 -6.62
N ASP A 254 -16.88 0.49 -5.86
CA ASP A 254 -18.07 1.32 -5.72
C ASP A 254 -17.73 2.59 -4.92
N LEU A 255 -17.70 3.74 -5.61
CA LEU A 255 -17.40 5.03 -5.00
C LEU A 255 -18.67 5.81 -4.60
N SER A 256 -19.83 5.16 -4.53
CA SER A 256 -21.11 5.82 -4.22
C SER A 256 -21.06 6.56 -2.88
N GLU A 257 -20.47 5.97 -1.84
CA GLU A 257 -20.32 6.63 -0.53
C GLU A 257 -19.48 7.91 -0.64
N ALA A 258 -18.30 7.82 -1.26
CA ALA A 258 -17.42 8.98 -1.46
C ALA A 258 -18.11 10.06 -2.29
N PHE A 259 -18.87 9.67 -3.32
CA PHE A 259 -19.66 10.56 -4.16
C PHE A 259 -20.75 11.30 -3.37
N GLU A 260 -21.49 10.60 -2.52
CA GLU A 260 -22.53 11.19 -1.68
C GLU A 260 -21.94 12.20 -0.68
N ILE A 261 -20.83 11.84 -0.04
CA ILE A 261 -20.09 12.73 0.88
C ILE A 261 -19.64 13.99 0.13
N TRP A 262 -19.05 13.84 -1.05
CA TRP A 262 -18.62 14.97 -1.89
C TRP A 262 -19.79 15.87 -2.28
N CYS A 263 -20.90 15.29 -2.75
CA CYS A 263 -22.12 16.02 -3.10
C CYS A 263 -22.67 16.82 -1.91
N TYR A 264 -22.73 16.21 -0.73
CA TYR A 264 -23.19 16.87 0.48
C TYR A 264 -22.29 18.07 0.84
N ARG A 265 -20.96 17.87 0.84
CA ARG A 265 -19.98 18.92 1.16
C ARG A 265 -20.04 20.08 0.18
N THR A 266 -20.12 19.79 -1.13
CA THR A 266 -20.20 20.80 -2.20
C THR A 266 -21.50 21.59 -2.11
N LYS A 267 -22.66 20.93 -1.95
CA LYS A 267 -23.95 21.62 -1.75
C LYS A 267 -23.95 22.49 -0.49
N SER A 268 -23.37 22.00 0.60
CA SER A 268 -23.26 22.75 1.85
C SER A 268 -22.35 23.98 1.70
N ALA A 269 -21.22 23.86 1.00
CA ALA A 269 -20.33 24.98 0.71
C ALA A 269 -21.01 26.04 -0.17
N GLN A 270 -21.77 25.62 -1.18
CA GLN A 270 -22.52 26.54 -2.05
C GLN A 270 -23.54 27.37 -1.26
N ARG A 271 -24.31 26.74 -0.36
CA ARG A 271 -25.27 27.47 0.49
C ARG A 271 -24.60 28.55 1.35
N ARG A 272 -23.45 28.23 1.96
CA ARG A 272 -22.68 29.21 2.75
C ARG A 272 -22.18 30.37 1.91
N LEU A 273 -21.77 30.10 0.67
CA LEU A 273 -21.34 31.13 -0.27
C LEU A 273 -22.52 32.05 -0.64
N ASP A 274 -23.68 31.47 -0.97
CA ASP A 274 -24.88 32.23 -1.31
C ASP A 274 -25.34 33.12 -0.13
N GLU A 275 -25.34 32.57 1.09
CA GLU A 275 -25.64 33.31 2.33
C GLU A 275 -24.68 34.49 2.53
N ALA A 276 -23.37 34.26 2.43
CA ALA A 276 -22.36 35.31 2.57
C ALA A 276 -22.49 36.43 1.52
N LEU A 277 -22.86 36.09 0.28
CA LEU A 277 -23.12 37.07 -0.77
C LEU A 277 -24.39 37.89 -0.48
N THR A 278 -25.44 37.26 0.06
CA THR A 278 -26.67 37.98 0.45
C THR A 278 -26.47 38.90 1.66
N GLU A 279 -25.65 38.52 2.65
CA GLU A 279 -25.31 39.37 3.80
C GLU A 279 -24.46 40.58 3.38
N SER A 280 -23.48 40.38 2.49
CA SER A 280 -22.66 41.46 1.93
C SER A 280 -23.47 42.47 1.10
N ALA A 281 -24.57 42.02 0.49
CA ALA A 281 -25.47 42.86 -0.30
C ALA A 281 -26.48 43.66 0.55
N MET A 282 -26.56 43.44 1.86
CA MET A 282 -27.45 44.23 2.72
C MET A 282 -26.87 45.62 2.98
N PRO A 283 -27.59 46.73 2.67
CA PRO A 283 -27.10 48.07 2.93
C PRO A 283 -26.94 48.31 4.43
N MET A 284 -25.76 48.82 4.82
CA MET A 284 -25.48 49.28 6.19
C MET A 284 -26.63 50.17 6.69
N PRO A 285 -27.14 49.97 7.94
CA PRO A 285 -28.19 50.81 8.48
C PRO A 285 -27.72 52.28 8.46
N LEU A 286 -28.51 53.15 7.82
CA LEU A 286 -28.25 54.58 7.85
C LEU A 286 -28.18 55.04 9.31
N PRO A 287 -27.15 55.82 9.71
CA PRO A 287 -27.06 56.31 11.08
C PRO A 287 -28.31 57.11 11.42
N LEU A 288 -28.95 56.75 12.54
CA LEU A 288 -30.11 57.44 13.08
C LEU A 288 -29.78 58.93 13.19
N SER A 289 -30.44 59.75 12.38
CA SER A 289 -30.35 61.20 12.44
C SER A 289 -30.83 61.69 13.81
N PRO A 290 -30.09 62.59 14.48
CA PRO A 290 -30.42 63.02 15.83
C PRO A 290 -31.73 63.82 15.82
N SER A 291 -32.65 63.42 16.69
CA SER A 291 -33.91 64.12 16.96
C SER A 291 -33.61 65.52 17.48
N THR A 292 -34.06 66.55 16.75
CA THR A 292 -34.09 67.96 17.21
C THR A 292 -35.21 68.20 18.21
#